data_AF-A0A183D8C7-F1
#
_entry.id   AF-A0A183D8C7-F1
#
_cell.length_a   1.000
_cell.length_b   1.000
_cell.length_c   1.000
_cell.angle_alpha   90.00
_cell.angle_beta   90.00
_cell.angle_gamma   90.00
#
_symmetry.space_group_name_H-M   'P 1'
#
loop_
_entity.id
_entity.type
_entity.pdbx_description
1 polymer ?
#
loop_
_entity_poly.entity_id
_entity_poly.type
_entity_poly.pdbx_seq_one_letter_code
_entity_poly.pdbx_strand_id
1 'polypeptide(L)'
;MGVPSVTTNLSGFGCFIQEQVQDPQSYGIFVVDRRFKGPDESIDELAKTLYNFVLLSRRQRVIMRNRTERLSELLDWKTLGTFYREARRRALHVTHPNLVQVIEETLKKMPRPTSAPSTPTTSRSGSPHDTDESDTEEQEAFEAKAWAESN
;
A
#
# COMPACT_ATOMS: atom_id res chain seq x y z
N MET A 1 1.10 -9.40 -9.53
CA MET A 1 1.26 -9.56 -10.99
C MET A 1 2.03 -8.42 -11.66
N GLY A 2 2.21 -7.25 -11.03
CA GLY A 2 3.11 -6.20 -11.52
C GLY A 2 2.73 -5.57 -12.86
N VAL A 3 1.49 -5.73 -13.32
CA VAL A 3 1.06 -5.23 -14.63
C VAL A 3 0.50 -3.82 -14.46
N PRO A 4 1.07 -2.79 -15.14
CA PRO A 4 0.50 -1.45 -15.14
C PRO A 4 -0.94 -1.46 -15.61
N SER A 5 -1.78 -0.58 -15.05
CA SER A 5 -3.21 -0.57 -15.32
C SER A 5 -3.77 0.83 -15.42
N VAL A 6 -4.86 0.98 -16.18
CA VAL A 6 -5.64 2.21 -16.26
C VAL A 6 -6.97 1.99 -15.56
N THR A 7 -7.34 2.91 -14.70
CA THR A 7 -8.61 2.92 -13.96
C THR A 7 -9.20 4.33 -13.96
N THR A 8 -10.30 4.54 -13.23
CA THR A 8 -10.97 5.84 -13.14
C THR A 8 -11.22 6.25 -11.70
N ASN A 9 -11.37 7.55 -11.44
CA ASN A 9 -11.74 8.11 -10.13
C ASN A 9 -13.23 7.90 -9.74
N LEU A 10 -13.96 7.06 -10.49
CA LEU A 10 -15.27 6.53 -10.12
C LEU A 10 -15.20 5.05 -9.69
N SER A 11 -14.06 4.39 -9.94
CA SER A 11 -13.84 3.01 -9.49
C SER A 11 -13.38 3.01 -8.04
N GLY A 12 -13.85 2.03 -7.24
CA GLY A 12 -13.39 1.87 -5.87
C GLY A 12 -11.88 1.71 -5.76
N PHE A 13 -11.26 0.96 -6.67
CA PHE A 13 -9.82 0.79 -6.74
C PHE A 13 -9.09 2.11 -7.04
N GLY A 14 -9.56 2.88 -8.02
CA GLY A 14 -8.96 4.16 -8.39
C GLY A 14 -9.05 5.17 -7.26
N CYS A 15 -10.21 5.29 -6.61
CA CYS A 15 -10.36 6.14 -5.42
C CYS A 15 -9.41 5.72 -4.30
N PHE A 16 -9.36 4.42 -3.98
CA PHE A 16 -8.49 3.89 -2.93
C PHE A 16 -7.01 4.21 -3.21
N ILE A 17 -6.53 3.97 -4.43
CA ILE A 17 -5.15 4.25 -4.79
C ILE A 17 -4.82 5.75 -4.75
N GLN A 18 -5.73 6.60 -5.23
CA GLN A 18 -5.53 8.06 -5.17
C GLN A 18 -5.44 8.60 -3.74
N GLU A 19 -6.12 7.95 -2.78
CA GLU A 19 -6.05 8.32 -1.37
C GLU A 19 -4.81 7.76 -0.65
N GLN A 20 -4.37 6.55 -1.01
CA GLN A 20 -3.32 5.84 -0.27
C GLN A 20 -1.92 5.96 -0.87
N VAL A 21 -1.78 6.31 -2.15
CA VAL A 21 -0.51 6.36 -2.86
C VAL A 21 -0.24 7.76 -3.37
N GLN A 22 0.88 8.35 -2.95
CA GLN A 22 1.37 9.59 -3.52
C GLN A 22 1.92 9.31 -4.93
N ASP A 23 1.39 10.03 -5.92
CA ASP A 23 1.64 9.82 -7.35
C ASP A 23 1.51 8.36 -7.84
N PRO A 24 0.26 7.87 -8.04
CA PRO A 24 -0.01 6.52 -8.57
C PRO A 24 0.63 6.22 -9.93
N GLN A 25 0.90 7.25 -10.75
CA GLN A 25 1.41 7.06 -12.11
C GLN A 25 2.86 6.55 -12.10
N SER A 26 3.68 6.98 -11.14
CA SER A 26 5.04 6.47 -10.96
C SER A 26 5.09 4.97 -10.65
N TYR A 27 4.00 4.42 -10.13
CA TYR A 27 3.80 2.99 -9.85
C TYR A 27 3.00 2.26 -10.95
N GLY A 28 2.79 2.89 -12.10
CA GLY A 28 2.10 2.27 -13.23
C GLY A 28 0.58 2.15 -13.05
N ILE A 29 -0.02 2.91 -12.13
CA ILE A 29 -1.48 3.02 -12.00
C ILE A 29 -1.90 4.39 -12.53
N PHE A 30 -2.57 4.39 -13.68
CA PHE A 30 -3.08 5.60 -14.29
C PHE A 30 -4.57 5.75 -13.95
N VAL A 31 -4.94 6.86 -13.32
CA VAL A 31 -6.33 7.11 -12.93
C VAL A 31 -6.88 8.25 -13.78
N VAL A 32 -7.74 7.91 -14.74
CA VAL A 32 -8.40 8.90 -15.61
C VAL A 32 -9.53 9.58 -14.87
N ASP A 33 -9.62 10.91 -14.99
CA ASP A 33 -10.73 11.66 -14.41
C ASP A 33 -12.02 11.49 -15.24
N ARG A 34 -13.01 10.84 -14.62
CA ARG A 34 -14.37 10.64 -15.14
C ARG A 34 -15.43 11.32 -14.28
N ARG A 35 -15.03 11.98 -13.18
CA ARG A 35 -15.93 12.57 -12.19
C ARG A 35 -16.07 14.08 -12.37
N PHE A 36 -14.98 14.77 -12.73
CA PHE A 36 -14.94 16.23 -12.80
C PHE A 36 -14.65 16.76 -14.21
N LYS A 37 -14.54 15.88 -15.21
CA LYS A 37 -14.30 16.22 -16.62
C LYS A 37 -15.42 15.75 -17.54
N GLY A 38 -15.55 16.41 -18.69
CA GLY A 38 -16.45 15.98 -19.75
C GLY A 38 -16.02 14.66 -20.40
N PRO A 39 -16.93 13.92 -21.08
CA PRO A 39 -16.59 12.65 -21.72
C PRO A 39 -15.43 12.75 -22.72
N ASP A 40 -15.42 13.79 -23.56
CA ASP A 40 -14.39 13.99 -24.59
C ASP A 40 -13.02 14.26 -23.96
N GLU A 41 -12.97 15.06 -22.89
CA GLU A 41 -11.74 15.31 -22.13
C GLU A 41 -11.18 14.03 -21.49
N SER A 42 -12.04 13.17 -20.94
CA SER A 42 -11.62 11.87 -20.40
C SER A 42 -11.11 10.93 -21.50
N ILE A 43 -11.71 10.96 -22.69
CA ILE A 43 -11.26 10.17 -23.85
C ILE A 43 -9.88 10.65 -24.30
N ASP A 44 -9.68 11.96 -24.40
CA ASP A 44 -8.39 12.56 -24.74
C ASP A 44 -7.32 12.23 -23.71
N GLU A 45 -7.66 12.27 -22.42
CA GLU A 45 -6.76 11.86 -21.34
C GLU A 45 -6.35 10.39 -21.46
N LEU A 46 -7.32 9.50 -21.64
CA LEU A 46 -7.05 8.07 -21.85
C LEU A 46 -6.16 7.83 -23.08
N ALA A 47 -6.46 8.49 -24.19
CA ALA A 47 -5.68 8.37 -25.42
C ALA A 47 -4.22 8.85 -25.20
N LYS A 48 -4.02 9.97 -24.51
CA LYS A 48 -2.70 10.48 -24.15
C LYS A 48 -1.93 9.51 -23.24
N THR A 49 -2.59 8.94 -22.22
CA THR A 49 -1.97 7.94 -21.34
C THR A 49 -1.49 6.72 -22.12
N LEU A 50 -2.33 6.17 -23.00
CA LEU A 50 -1.97 5.01 -23.83
C LEU A 50 -0.86 5.34 -24.83
N TYR A 51 -0.90 6.54 -25.43
CA TYR A 51 0.15 7.01 -26.34
C TYR A 51 1.50 7.14 -25.62
N ASN A 52 1.53 7.79 -24.46
CA ASN A 52 2.76 7.93 -23.67
C ASN A 52 3.32 6.56 -23.24
N PHE A 53 2.45 5.60 -22.92
CA PHE A 53 2.87 4.25 -22.56
C PHE A 53 3.57 3.52 -23.72
N VAL A 54 3.09 3.63 -24.96
CA VAL A 54 3.72 2.97 -26.11
C VAL A 54 5.08 3.57 -26.47
N LEU A 55 5.32 4.84 -26.13
CA LEU A 55 6.61 5.51 -26.32
C LEU A 55 7.70 5.07 -25.33
N LEU A 56 7.33 4.37 -24.25
CA LEU A 56 8.31 3.89 -23.26
C LEU A 56 9.31 2.92 -23.90
N SER A 57 10.56 3.01 -23.48
CA SER A 57 11.58 2.03 -23.80
C SER A 57 11.32 0.69 -23.09
N ARG A 58 11.98 -0.38 -23.56
CA ARG A 58 11.90 -1.69 -22.88
C ARG A 58 12.34 -1.59 -21.41
N ARG A 59 13.42 -0.85 -21.12
CA ARG A 59 13.94 -0.67 -19.76
C ARG A 59 12.93 0.07 -18.88
N GLN A 60 12.34 1.15 -19.37
CA GLN A 60 11.31 1.91 -18.65
C GLN A 60 10.09 1.05 -18.31
N ARG A 61 9.63 0.19 -19.25
CA ARG A 61 8.53 -0.75 -18.97
C ARG A 61 8.88 -1.78 -17.89
N VAL A 62 10.11 -2.30 -17.89
CA VAL A 62 10.56 -3.24 -16.84
C VAL A 62 10.58 -2.55 -15.48
N ILE A 63 11.11 -1.32 -15.39
CA ILE A 63 11.13 -0.57 -14.13
C ILE A 63 9.71 -0.28 -13.63
N MET A 64 8.83 0.19 -14.51
CA MET A 64 7.42 0.43 -14.17
C MET A 64 6.73 -0.86 -13.68
N ARG A 65 7.00 -2.00 -14.32
CA ARG A 65 6.48 -3.31 -13.91
C ARG A 65 6.93 -3.68 -12.48
N ASN A 66 8.21 -3.47 -12.18
CA ASN A 66 8.76 -3.73 -10.85
C ASN A 66 8.15 -2.79 -9.80
N ARG A 67 7.97 -1.50 -10.12
CA ARG A 67 7.27 -0.57 -9.23
C ARG A 67 5.80 -0.96 -9.01
N THR A 68 5.10 -1.34 -10.08
CA THR A 68 3.71 -1.81 -9.99
C THR A 68 3.59 -3.06 -9.10
N GLU A 69 4.61 -3.93 -9.12
CA GLU A 69 4.64 -5.13 -8.29
C GLU A 69 4.77 -4.81 -6.80
N ARG A 70 5.59 -3.81 -6.42
CA ARG A 70 5.73 -3.33 -5.03
C ARG A 70 4.40 -2.88 -4.41
N LEU A 71 3.47 -2.34 -5.20
CA LEU A 71 2.14 -1.96 -4.70
C LEU A 71 1.27 -3.15 -4.25
N SER A 72 1.63 -4.39 -4.60
CA SER A 72 0.86 -5.56 -4.19
C SER A 72 0.82 -5.77 -2.68
N GLU A 73 1.86 -5.31 -1.95
CA GLU A 73 1.90 -5.38 -0.48
C GLU A 73 0.83 -4.51 0.19
N LEU A 74 0.56 -3.33 -0.39
CA LEU A 74 -0.49 -2.42 0.07
C LEU A 74 -1.89 -3.06 -0.07
N LEU A 75 -2.07 -3.87 -1.11
CA LEU A 75 -3.33 -4.51 -1.46
C LEU A 75 -3.53 -5.88 -0.79
N ASP A 76 -2.58 -6.32 0.03
CA ASP A 76 -2.68 -7.59 0.74
C ASP A 76 -3.65 -7.51 1.93
N TRP A 77 -4.27 -8.65 2.26
CA TRP A 77 -5.19 -8.74 3.40
C TRP A 77 -4.53 -8.46 4.76
N LYS A 78 -3.21 -8.65 4.89
CA LYS A 78 -2.46 -8.22 6.08
C LYS A 78 -2.63 -6.72 6.32
N THR A 79 -2.65 -5.94 5.25
CA THR A 79 -2.83 -4.48 5.28
C THR A 79 -4.31 -4.13 5.34
N LEU A 80 -5.11 -4.57 4.36
CA LEU A 80 -6.53 -4.21 4.23
C LEU A 80 -7.42 -4.78 5.35
N GLY A 81 -7.01 -5.86 6.01
CA GLY A 81 -7.75 -6.46 7.12
C GLY A 81 -7.79 -5.59 8.38
N THR A 82 -6.96 -4.55 8.48
CA THR A 82 -7.02 -3.53 9.55
C THR A 82 -8.38 -2.84 9.59
N PHE A 83 -8.93 -2.44 8.43
CA PHE A 83 -10.23 -1.76 8.33
C PHE A 83 -11.38 -2.62 8.88
N TYR A 84 -11.34 -3.94 8.67
CA TYR A 84 -12.33 -4.86 9.25
C TYR A 84 -12.21 -4.97 10.78
N ARG A 85 -10.99 -5.04 11.31
CA ARG A 85 -10.76 -5.06 12.76
C ARG A 85 -11.25 -3.77 13.40
N GLU A 86 -10.97 -2.63 12.77
CA GLU A 86 -11.42 -1.34 13.25
C GLU A 86 -12.95 -1.21 13.23
N ALA A 87 -13.60 -1.63 12.13
CA ALA A 87 -15.06 -1.62 12.04
C ALA A 87 -15.72 -2.45 13.17
N ARG A 88 -15.19 -3.64 13.47
CA ARG A 88 -15.67 -4.46 14.60
C ARG A 88 -15.43 -3.78 15.95
N ARG A 89 -14.24 -3.21 16.16
CA ARG A 89 -13.93 -2.47 17.39
C ARG A 89 -14.87 -1.28 17.58
N ARG A 90 -15.15 -0.51 16.52
CA ARG A 90 -16.10 0.60 16.54
C ARG A 90 -17.52 0.12 16.86
N ALA A 91 -17.98 -0.96 16.24
CA ALA A 91 -19.30 -1.53 16.53
C ALA A 91 -19.44 -1.96 18.01
N LEU A 92 -18.42 -2.61 18.56
CA LEU A 92 -18.39 -2.98 19.99
C LEU A 92 -18.35 -1.76 20.91
N HIS A 93 -17.59 -0.73 20.57
CA HIS A 93 -17.54 0.50 21.34
C HIS A 93 -18.89 1.22 21.40
N VAL A 94 -19.64 1.23 20.29
CA VAL A 94 -20.97 1.85 20.22
C VAL A 94 -22.01 1.02 20.98
N THR A 95 -22.00 -0.29 20.82
CA THR A 95 -23.00 -1.19 21.44
C THR A 95 -22.71 -1.49 22.91
N HIS A 96 -21.45 -1.52 23.31
CA HIS A 96 -20.99 -1.87 24.66
C HIS A 96 -19.86 -0.92 25.11
N PRO A 97 -20.19 0.33 25.50
CA PRO A 97 -19.18 1.33 25.87
C PRO A 97 -18.26 0.88 27.03
N ASN A 98 -18.78 0.08 27.96
CA ASN A 98 -18.05 -0.40 29.13
C ASN A 98 -17.26 -1.69 28.86
N LEU A 99 -17.24 -2.20 27.62
CA LEU A 99 -16.63 -3.49 27.29
C LEU A 99 -15.15 -3.58 27.70
N VAL A 100 -14.40 -2.49 27.56
CA VAL A 100 -12.97 -2.45 27.93
C VAL A 100 -12.79 -2.69 29.43
N GLN A 101 -13.60 -2.03 30.26
CA GLN A 101 -13.56 -2.21 31.72
C GLN A 101 -13.93 -3.65 32.11
N VAL A 102 -14.97 -4.21 31.48
CA VAL A 102 -15.39 -5.59 31.71
C VAL A 102 -14.28 -6.58 31.34
N ILE A 103 -13.60 -6.37 30.22
CA ILE A 103 -12.47 -7.21 29.80
C ILE A 103 -11.32 -7.12 30.80
N GLU A 104 -10.95 -5.91 31.24
CA GLU A 104 -9.86 -5.70 32.21
C GLU A 104 -10.15 -6.37 33.56
N GLU A 105 -11.37 -6.21 34.07
CA GLU A 105 -11.81 -6.88 35.31
C GLU A 105 -11.83 -8.39 35.19
N THR A 106 -12.22 -8.92 34.02
CA THR A 106 -12.23 -10.35 33.73
C THR A 106 -10.81 -10.91 33.65
N LEU A 107 -9.89 -10.20 32.97
CA LEU A 107 -8.49 -10.59 32.86
C LEU A 107 -7.79 -10.62 34.22
N LYS A 108 -8.07 -9.66 35.12
CA LYS A 108 -7.55 -9.68 36.50
C LYS A 108 -8.01 -10.91 37.30
N LYS A 109 -9.17 -11.48 36.96
CA LYS A 109 -9.75 -12.64 37.63
C LYS A 109 -9.30 -13.97 37.02
N MET A 110 -8.63 -13.98 35.87
CA MET A 110 -8.15 -15.21 35.25
C MET A 110 -6.77 -15.62 35.81
N PRO A 111 -6.61 -16.87 36.30
CA PRO A 111 -5.31 -17.36 36.74
C PRO A 111 -4.34 -17.51 35.56
N ARG A 112 -3.04 -17.34 35.82
CA ARG A 112 -2.02 -17.56 34.79
C ARG A 112 -2.08 -19.00 34.28
N PRO A 113 -2.02 -19.22 32.95
CA PRO A 113 -1.99 -20.57 32.41
C PRO A 113 -0.76 -21.31 32.93
N THR A 114 -0.94 -22.58 33.33
CA THR A 114 0.12 -23.42 33.93
C THR A 114 1.31 -23.66 33.00
N SER A 115 1.12 -23.45 31.70
CA SER A 115 2.14 -23.58 30.66
C SER A 115 2.99 -22.32 30.42
N ALA A 116 2.73 -21.21 31.12
CA ALA A 116 3.52 -19.99 30.96
C ALA A 116 4.89 -20.13 31.66
N PRO A 117 6.02 -19.96 30.94
CA PRO A 117 7.34 -19.99 31.56
C PRO A 117 7.51 -18.83 32.56
N SER A 118 8.29 -19.07 33.62
CA SER A 118 8.44 -18.17 34.77
C SER A 118 9.25 -16.89 34.50
N THR A 119 9.87 -16.75 33.32
CA THR A 119 10.90 -15.72 33.03
C THR A 119 10.76 -15.12 31.62
N PRO A 120 11.08 -13.82 31.44
CA PRO A 120 11.14 -13.21 30.11
C PRO A 120 12.45 -13.60 29.39
N THR A 121 12.35 -14.36 28.31
CA THR A 121 13.49 -14.66 27.42
C THR A 121 13.79 -13.45 26.54
N THR A 122 14.86 -12.72 26.82
CA THR A 122 15.44 -11.75 25.89
C THR A 122 16.17 -12.51 24.77
N SER A 123 15.63 -12.52 23.56
CA SER A 123 16.31 -13.04 22.37
C SER A 123 17.45 -12.09 21.96
N ARG A 124 18.66 -12.63 21.85
CA ARG A 124 19.87 -11.95 21.32
C ARG A 124 19.67 -11.45 19.88
N SER A 125 20.37 -10.38 19.53
CA SER A 125 20.46 -9.80 18.18
C SER A 125 21.05 -10.77 17.15
N GLY A 126 20.44 -10.84 15.96
CA GLY A 126 20.89 -11.63 14.81
C GLY A 126 22.01 -10.95 14.02
N SER A 127 22.78 -11.78 13.29
CA SER A 127 24.02 -11.48 12.54
C SER A 127 23.91 -10.40 11.44
N PRO A 128 25.05 -9.81 11.01
CA PRO A 128 25.09 -8.77 9.97
C PRO A 128 24.73 -9.32 8.59
N HIS A 129 23.97 -8.55 7.83
CA HIS A 129 23.58 -8.83 6.45
C HIS A 129 24.55 -8.10 5.51
N ASP A 130 25.21 -8.84 4.62
CA ASP A 130 26.10 -8.32 3.57
C ASP A 130 25.24 -7.76 2.42
N THR A 131 25.42 -6.50 2.04
CA THR A 131 24.70 -5.84 0.94
C THR A 131 25.61 -5.74 -0.29
N ASP A 132 25.18 -6.34 -1.40
CA ASP A 132 25.82 -6.28 -2.72
C ASP A 132 25.53 -4.91 -3.37
N GLU A 133 26.57 -4.07 -3.50
CA GLU A 133 26.51 -2.66 -3.94
C GLU A 133 26.53 -2.47 -5.48
N SER A 134 26.29 -3.52 -6.28
CA SER A 134 26.56 -3.46 -7.72
C SER A 134 25.41 -2.94 -8.61
N ASP A 135 24.21 -2.71 -8.06
CA ASP A 135 22.98 -2.36 -8.81
C ASP A 135 22.42 -0.94 -8.51
N THR A 136 23.19 -0.09 -7.83
CA THR A 136 22.73 1.16 -7.19
C THR A 136 22.64 2.38 -8.13
N GLU A 137 23.65 2.63 -8.98
CA GLU A 137 23.78 3.95 -9.64
C GLU A 137 22.65 4.30 -10.62
N GLU A 138 22.19 3.35 -11.46
CA GLU A 138 21.08 3.62 -12.40
C GLU A 138 19.72 3.73 -11.69
N GLN A 139 19.54 2.96 -10.62
CA GLN A 139 18.34 2.98 -9.79
C GLN A 139 18.25 4.30 -9.04
N GLU A 140 19.36 4.77 -8.47
CA GLU A 140 19.49 6.05 -7.79
C GLU A 140 19.23 7.22 -8.75
N ALA A 141 19.76 7.19 -9.98
CA ALA A 141 19.50 8.23 -10.98
C ALA A 141 18.01 8.31 -11.37
N PHE A 142 17.33 7.16 -11.47
CA PHE A 142 15.91 7.11 -11.78
C PHE A 142 15.03 7.56 -10.60
N GLU A 143 15.42 7.23 -9.38
CA GLU A 143 14.76 7.69 -8.15
C GLU A 143 14.94 9.18 -7.92
N ALA A 144 16.14 9.72 -8.15
CA ALA A 144 16.42 11.15 -8.08
C ALA A 144 15.55 11.96 -9.05
N LYS A 145 15.35 11.43 -10.27
CA LYS A 145 14.46 12.07 -11.25
C LYS A 145 12.99 12.05 -10.82
N ALA A 146 12.50 10.91 -10.30
CA ALA A 146 11.13 10.80 -9.81
C ALA A 146 10.87 11.71 -8.59
N TRP A 147 11.86 11.85 -7.70
CA TRP A 147 11.76 12.72 -6.53
C TRP A 147 11.75 14.20 -6.92
N ALA A 148 12.59 14.61 -7.88
CA ALA A 148 12.66 15.96 -8.40
C ALA A 148 11.38 16.41 -9.14
N GLU A 149 10.59 15.47 -9.66
CA GLU A 149 9.29 15.77 -10.30
C GLU A 149 8.13 15.85 -9.27
N SER A 150 8.35 15.47 -8.00
CA SER A 150 7.32 15.46 -6.94
C SER A 150 7.40 16.64 -5.94
N ASN A 151 8.47 17.45 -6.00
CA ASN A 151 8.70 18.66 -5.20
C ASN A 151 8.63 19.91 -6.08
#